data_AF-A0A3M8EKW7-F1
#
_entry.id   AF-A0A3M8EKW7-F1
#
_cell.length_a   1.000
_cell.length_b   1.000
_cell.length_c   1.000
_cell.angle_alpha   90.00
_cell.angle_beta   90.00
_cell.angle_gamma   90.00
#
_symmetry.space_group_name_H-M   'P 1'
#
loop_
_entity.id
_entity.type
_entity.pdbx_description
1 polymer ?
#
loop_
_entity_poly.entity_id
_entity_poly.type
_entity_poly.pdbx_seq_one_letter_code
_entity_poly.pdbx_strand_id
1 'polypeptide(L)' 'MKKDVYINRTSSYLPNEPMYNEEMEDFLGKVSGKSSRARSIILRQNGIKSRYYALNKQQEITHTGSVTLSVSPV' A
#
# COMPACT_ATOMS: atom_id res chain seq x y z
N MET A 1 -24.17 -32.24 11.12
CA MET A 1 -22.73 -32.55 11.09
C MET A 1 -21.98 -31.27 10.78
N LYS A 2 -21.09 -30.78 11.65
CA LYS A 2 -20.24 -29.62 11.33
C LYS A 2 -19.08 -30.11 10.44
N LYS A 3 -18.80 -29.38 9.36
CA LYS A 3 -17.63 -29.61 8.50
C LYS A 3 -16.44 -28.85 9.05
N ASP A 4 -15.27 -29.48 9.07
CA ASP A 4 -14.02 -28.83 9.45
C ASP A 4 -13.48 -27.98 8.30
N VAL A 5 -12.89 -26.83 8.65
CA VAL A 5 -12.32 -25.87 7.69
C VAL A 5 -10.89 -25.57 8.11
N TYR A 6 -9.98 -25.57 7.13
CA TYR A 6 -8.54 -25.40 7.33
C TYR A 6 -7.99 -24.31 6.41
N ILE A 7 -7.03 -23.55 6.92
CA ILE A 7 -6.24 -22.62 6.11
C ILE A 7 -5.10 -23.44 5.47
N ASN A 8 -5.20 -23.71 4.17
CA ASN A 8 -4.21 -24.51 3.45
C ASN A 8 -3.04 -23.69 2.88
N ARG A 9 -3.23 -22.39 2.62
CA ARG A 9 -2.18 -21.50 2.13
C ARG A 9 -2.52 -20.03 2.34
N THR A 10 -1.51 -19.23 2.67
CA THR A 10 -1.56 -17.76 2.67
C THR A 10 -0.33 -17.21 1.95
N SER A 11 -0.44 -16.08 1.26
CA SER A 11 0.69 -15.38 0.65
C SER A 11 0.51 -13.87 0.76
N SER A 12 1.62 -13.13 0.78
CA SER A 12 1.61 -11.66 0.81
C SER A 12 2.73 -11.13 -0.07
N TYR A 13 2.47 -10.01 -0.73
CA TYR A 13 3.43 -9.29 -1.56
C TYR A 13 3.31 -7.79 -1.24
N LEU A 14 4.44 -7.16 -0.99
CA LEU A 14 4.53 -5.74 -0.63
C LEU A 14 5.38 -5.06 -1.71
N PRO A 15 4.83 -4.04 -2.42
CA PRO A 15 5.53 -3.40 -3.52
C PRO A 15 6.60 -2.45 -2.99
N ASN A 16 7.76 -2.42 -3.64
CA ASN A 16 8.89 -1.55 -3.28
C ASN A 16 9.39 -1.74 -1.83
N GLU A 17 10.24 -0.81 -1.39
CA GLU A 17 10.79 -0.77 -0.04
C GLU A 17 9.79 -0.17 0.96
N PRO A 18 9.88 -0.56 2.25
CA PRO A 18 9.09 0.04 3.31
C PRO A 18 9.40 1.53 3.43
N MET A 19 8.35 2.35 3.36
CA MET A 19 8.42 3.79 3.52
C MET A 19 8.09 4.19 4.95
N TYR A 20 9.00 4.91 5.59
CA TYR A 20 8.77 5.42 6.94
C TYR A 20 7.81 6.61 6.92
N ASN A 21 7.23 6.86 8.09
CA ASN A 21 6.29 7.95 8.28
C ASN A 21 6.84 9.28 7.82
N GLU A 22 8.12 9.57 8.02
CA GLU A 22 8.83 10.82 7.71
C GLU A 22 8.87 11.10 6.20
N GLU A 23 8.99 10.06 5.39
CA GLU A 23 9.18 10.13 3.93
C GLU A 23 7.86 10.04 3.15
N MET A 24 6.74 9.76 3.82
CA MET A 24 5.46 9.50 3.13
C MET A 24 4.95 10.66 2.26
N GLU A 25 5.19 11.91 2.68
CA GLU A 25 4.73 13.10 1.95
C GLU A 25 5.56 13.35 0.68
N ASP A 26 6.76 12.77 0.58
CA ASP A 26 7.59 12.88 -0.63
C ASP A 26 7.02 12.04 -1.78
N PHE A 27 6.26 11.00 -1.47
CA PHE A 27 5.56 10.15 -2.44
C PHE A 27 4.14 10.64 -2.74
N LEU A 28 3.37 10.98 -1.71
CA LEU A 28 1.98 11.42 -1.88
C LEU A 28 1.85 12.87 -2.36
N GLY A 29 2.88 13.68 -2.13
CA GLY A 29 2.84 15.12 -2.38
C GLY A 29 2.12 15.91 -1.29
N LYS A 30 2.17 17.23 -1.43
CA LYS A 30 1.59 18.19 -0.48
C LYS A 30 0.39 18.89 -1.10
N VAL A 31 -0.73 18.96 -0.39
CA VAL A 31 -1.90 19.72 -0.83
C VAL A 31 -1.57 21.21 -0.75
N SER A 32 -1.67 21.91 -1.87
CA SER A 32 -1.30 23.33 -1.99
C SER A 32 0.13 23.64 -1.50
N GLY A 33 1.05 22.69 -1.65
CA GLY A 33 2.45 22.84 -1.20
C GLY A 33 2.66 22.83 0.32
N LYS A 34 1.59 22.68 1.11
CA LYS A 34 1.64 22.68 2.58
C LYS A 34 1.66 21.26 3.12
N SER A 35 2.52 21.01 4.11
CA SER A 35 2.48 19.76 4.87
C SER A 35 1.17 19.61 5.62
N SER A 36 0.72 18.36 5.76
CA SER A 36 -0.53 18.04 6.44
C SER A 36 -0.43 18.34 7.93
N ARG A 37 -1.32 19.20 8.42
CA ARG A 37 -1.42 19.54 9.86
C ARG A 37 -1.88 18.35 10.70
N ALA A 38 -2.68 17.46 10.12
CA ALA A 38 -3.27 16.32 10.82
C ALA A 38 -2.37 15.08 10.84
N ARG A 39 -1.33 15.03 9.98
CA ARG A 39 -0.47 13.85 9.79
C ARG A 39 0.10 13.32 11.10
N SER A 40 0.72 14.17 11.92
CA SER A 40 1.34 13.74 13.19
C SER A 40 0.31 13.15 14.17
N ILE A 41 -0.88 13.76 14.26
CA ILE A 41 -1.95 13.30 15.16
C ILE A 41 -2.49 11.95 14.70
N ILE A 42 -2.80 11.81 13.40
CA ILE A 42 -3.33 10.56 12.84
C ILE A 42 -2.31 9.42 12.94
N LEU A 43 -1.03 9.69 12.67
CA LEU A 43 0.04 8.69 12.79
C LEU A 43 0.27 8.26 14.24
N ARG A 44 0.14 9.19 15.20
CA ARG A 44 0.21 8.87 16.62
C ARG A 44 -0.96 7.98 17.05
N GLN A 45 -2.15 8.23 16.51
CA GLN A 45 -3.35 7.46 16.83
C GLN A 45 -3.37 6.07 16.20
N ASN A 46 -2.96 5.93 14.93
CA ASN A 46 -2.98 4.64 14.25
C ASN A 46 -1.73 3.78 14.51
N GLY A 47 -0.65 4.37 15.02
CA GLY A 47 0.57 3.66 15.39
C GLY A 47 1.41 3.12 14.21
N ILE A 48 1.00 3.35 12.96
CA ILE A 48 1.71 2.87 11.77
C ILE A 48 3.10 3.52 11.72
N LYS A 49 4.15 2.71 11.49
CA LYS A 49 5.54 3.17 11.41
C LYS A 49 6.09 3.17 9.99
N SER A 50 5.65 2.19 9.19
CA SER A 50 6.02 2.06 7.79
C SER A 50 4.83 1.60 6.95
N ARG A 51 4.92 1.81 5.63
CA ARG A 51 3.92 1.43 4.63
C ARG A 51 4.56 1.22 3.27
N TYR A 52 3.83 0.60 2.35
CA TYR A 52 4.31 0.32 1.01
C TYR A 52 3.41 1.01 0.00
N TYR A 53 4.00 1.67 -0.99
CA TYR A 53 3.28 2.34 -2.07
C TYR A 53 3.68 1.74 -3.40
N ALA A 54 2.72 1.44 -4.27
CA ALA A 54 2.96 1.07 -5.67
C ALA A 54 3.27 2.29 -6.56
N LEU A 55 3.94 3.29 -6.01
CA LEU A 55 4.29 4.56 -6.63
C LEU A 55 5.77 4.86 -6.38
N ASN A 56 6.44 5.52 -7.33
CA ASN A 56 7.77 6.10 -7.08
C ASN A 56 7.66 7.57 -6.63
N LYS A 57 8.80 8.20 -6.32
CA LYS A 57 8.88 9.60 -5.88
C LYS A 57 8.46 10.61 -6.96
N GLN A 58 8.39 10.16 -8.22
CA GLN A 58 7.91 10.91 -9.37
C GLN A 58 6.40 10.75 -9.58
N GLN A 59 5.71 10.10 -8.64
CA GLN A 59 4.27 9.77 -8.69
C GLN A 59 3.87 8.84 -9.84
N GLU A 60 4.83 8.09 -10.38
CA GLU A 60 4.60 7.11 -11.42
C GLU A 60 4.24 5.76 -10.79
N ILE A 61 3.31 5.05 -11.42
CA ILE A 61 2.89 3.71 -11.00
C ILE A 61 4.03 2.74 -11.27
N THR A 62 4.57 2.13 -10.22
CA THR A 62 5.67 1.15 -10.31
C THR A 62 5.17 -0.27 -10.51
N HIS A 63 3.93 -0.54 -10.09
CA HIS A 63 3.31 -1.85 -10.18
C HIS A 63 1.96 -1.67 -10.85
N THR A 64 1.86 -2.04 -12.13
CA THR A 64 0.56 -2.28 -12.75
C THR A 64 0.10 -3.65 -12.27
N GLY A 65 -1.08 -3.72 -11.64
CA GLY A 65 -1.64 -5.00 -11.24
C GLY A 65 -1.83 -5.87 -12.48
N SER A 66 -0.95 -6.84 -12.71
CA SER A 66 -1.17 -7.83 -13.76
C SER A 66 -2.23 -8.82 -13.28
N VAL A 67 -3.49 -8.42 -13.44
CA VAL A 67 -4.62 -9.31 -13.67
C VAL A 67 -5.39 -8.71 -14.85
N THR A 68 -4.80 -8.80 -16.04
CA THR A 68 -5.61 -9.17 -17.18
C THR A 68 -5.72 -10.69 -17.10
N LEU A 69 -6.77 -11.19 -16.45
CA LEU A 69 -7.22 -12.55 -16.71
C LEU A 69 -7.65 -12.54 -18.18
N SER A 70 -6.74 -12.85 -19.09
CA SER A 70 -7.10 -13.31 -20.42
C SER A 70 -7.93 -14.56 -20.21
N VAL A 71 -9.26 -14.40 -20.15
CA VAL A 71 -10.17 -15.50 -20.37
C VAL A 71 -9.84 -16.03 -21.75
N SER A 72 -9.16 -17.17 -21.80
CA SER A 72 -9.12 -17.98 -23.01
C SER A 72 -10.57 -18.40 -23.27
N PRO A 73 -11.20 -17.96 -24.37
CA PRO A 73 -12.47 -18.55 -24.76
C PRO A 73 -12.19 -20.02 -25.11
N VAL A 74 -12.92 -20.91 -24.45
CA VAL A 74 -13.11 -22.29 -24.90
C VAL A 74 -13.83 -22.26 -26.25
#